data_AF-A0A643F816-F1
#
_entry.id   AF-A0A643F816-F1
#
_cell.length_a   1.000
_cell.length_b   1.000
_cell.length_c   1.000
_cell.angle_alpha   90.00
_cell.angle_beta   90.00
_cell.angle_gamma   90.00
#
_symmetry.space_group_name_H-M   'P 1'
#
loop_
_entity.id
_entity.type
_entity.pdbx_description
1 polymer ?
#
loop_
_entity_poly.entity_id
_entity_poly.type
_entity_poly.pdbx_seq_one_letter_code
_entity_poly.pdbx_strand_id
1 'polypeptide(L)'
;MLAGLVGVQEKLADPAPIFSDQLGPPRQGVPELRAFVLLMRGRSLYPTFRGLTQVGHWLGTALALLCLVCGLAAFFFGSGGMGLLGLLAGSSLAFFVYIASQVLKEMCLMLADLSDAAVRLAAKAESRNRNESCSWRRAHWGACCI
;
A
#
# COMPACT_ATOMS: atom_id res chain seq x y z
N MET A 1 1.45 25.15 -30.84
CA MET A 1 2.42 25.52 -29.78
C MET A 1 1.73 25.21 -28.45
N LEU A 2 2.01 24.19 -27.66
CA LEU A 2 3.12 23.25 -27.51
C LEU A 2 2.56 21.84 -27.23
N ALA A 3 2.95 20.88 -28.06
CA ALA A 3 2.92 19.46 -27.75
C ALA A 3 4.37 19.08 -27.42
N GLY A 4 4.61 18.33 -26.34
CA GLY A 4 5.91 17.69 -26.12
C GLY A 4 6.35 17.58 -24.66
N LEU A 5 6.40 16.32 -24.20
CA LEU A 5 7.49 15.76 -23.39
C LEU A 5 7.63 16.23 -21.92
N VAL A 6 6.95 15.53 -21.02
CA VAL A 6 7.63 14.92 -19.86
C VAL A 6 7.06 13.52 -19.65
N GLY A 7 7.56 12.60 -20.47
CA GLY A 7 7.60 11.19 -20.13
C GLY A 7 8.78 10.97 -19.18
N VAL A 8 8.45 10.63 -17.95
CA VAL A 8 9.32 9.91 -17.01
C VAL A 8 8.36 8.88 -16.40
N GLN A 9 8.08 7.72 -17.02
CA GLN A 9 9.01 6.59 -17.18
C GLN A 9 10.21 6.68 -16.24
N GLU A 10 9.92 6.85 -14.95
CA GLU A 10 10.85 6.49 -13.90
C GLU A 10 10.89 4.96 -13.88
N LYS A 11 11.72 4.46 -14.80
CA LYS A 11 12.55 3.27 -14.68
C LYS A 11 12.33 2.58 -13.33
N LEU A 12 11.57 1.48 -13.40
CA LEU A 12 11.54 0.34 -12.50
C LEU A 12 12.75 0.30 -11.55
N ALA A 13 12.73 1.11 -10.49
CA ALA A 13 13.48 0.86 -9.30
C ALA A 13 12.68 -0.23 -8.61
N ASP A 14 12.94 -1.45 -9.02
CA ASP A 14 12.66 -2.63 -8.22
C ASP A 14 13.65 -2.54 -7.04
N PRO A 15 13.24 -2.12 -5.82
CA PRO A 15 14.03 -2.50 -4.68
C PRO A 15 13.85 -4.01 -4.60
N ALA A 16 14.84 -4.73 -5.13
CA ALA A 16 15.01 -6.14 -4.93
C ALA A 16 14.59 -6.47 -3.49
N PRO A 17 13.72 -7.47 -3.26
CA PRO A 17 13.35 -7.80 -1.91
C PRO A 17 14.63 -8.17 -1.16
N ILE A 18 14.98 -7.35 -0.17
CA ILE A 18 16.09 -7.49 0.80
C ILE A 18 16.03 -8.85 1.53
N PHE A 19 14.93 -9.60 1.37
CA PHE A 19 14.69 -10.93 1.91
C PHE A 19 14.92 -12.09 0.92
N SER A 20 15.69 -11.88 -0.14
CA SER A 20 16.04 -12.95 -1.10
C SER A 20 17.08 -13.95 -0.57
N ASP A 21 17.81 -13.59 0.50
CA ASP A 21 18.95 -14.37 1.00
C ASP A 21 18.61 -15.47 2.01
N GLN A 22 17.33 -15.66 2.35
CA GLN A 22 16.89 -16.71 3.29
C GLN A 22 16.02 -17.79 2.62
N LEU A 23 16.27 -18.09 1.34
CA LEU A 23 15.88 -19.39 0.80
C LEU A 23 16.85 -20.44 1.32
N GLY A 24 16.41 -21.20 2.34
CA GLY A 24 16.96 -22.54 2.57
C GLY A 24 16.93 -23.37 1.28
N PRO A 25 17.77 -24.41 1.17
CA PRO A 25 18.03 -25.11 -0.09
C PRO A 25 16.72 -25.54 -0.78
N PRO A 26 16.64 -25.37 -2.12
CA PRO A 26 15.40 -25.52 -2.84
C PRO A 26 14.94 -26.98 -2.79
N ARG A 27 13.77 -27.23 -2.20
CA ARG A 27 12.98 -28.42 -2.57
C ARG A 27 12.58 -28.22 -4.04
N GLN A 28 13.14 -29.03 -4.93
CA GLN A 28 13.09 -28.95 -6.40
C GLN A 28 11.69 -29.10 -7.04
N GLY A 29 10.59 -28.78 -6.34
CA GLY A 29 9.22 -29.07 -6.78
C GLY A 29 8.24 -27.90 -6.88
N VAL A 30 8.60 -26.65 -6.56
CA VAL A 30 7.62 -25.54 -6.54
C VAL A 30 8.05 -24.21 -7.22
N PRO A 31 8.67 -24.23 -8.41
CA PRO A 31 8.67 -23.03 -9.27
C PRO A 31 7.23 -22.65 -9.68
N GLU A 32 6.36 -23.65 -9.88
CA GLU A 32 4.94 -23.50 -10.20
C GLU A 32 4.14 -22.76 -9.11
N LEU A 33 4.39 -23.05 -7.82
CA LEU A 33 3.65 -22.41 -6.72
C LEU A 33 4.04 -20.93 -6.57
N ARG A 34 5.32 -20.57 -6.76
CA ARG A 34 5.73 -19.15 -6.75
C ARG A 34 5.13 -18.38 -7.92
N ALA A 35 5.12 -18.98 -9.11
CA ALA A 35 4.46 -18.41 -10.29
C ALA A 35 2.95 -18.28 -10.07
N PHE A 36 2.30 -19.29 -9.50
CA PHE A 36 0.87 -19.29 -9.19
C PHE A 36 0.50 -18.24 -8.13
N VAL A 37 1.30 -18.08 -7.07
CA VAL A 37 1.08 -17.03 -6.05
C VAL A 37 1.26 -15.64 -6.66
N LEU A 38 2.24 -15.43 -7.54
CA LEU A 38 2.39 -14.15 -8.26
C LEU A 38 1.21 -13.89 -9.21
N LEU A 39 0.70 -14.92 -9.89
CA LEU A 39 -0.43 -14.82 -10.81
C LEU A 39 -1.76 -14.57 -10.09
N MET A 40 -1.98 -15.22 -8.94
CA MET A 40 -3.11 -14.95 -8.05
C MET A 40 -3.03 -13.54 -7.46
N ARG A 41 -1.85 -13.11 -6.99
CA ARG A 41 -1.64 -11.75 -6.46
C ARG A 41 -1.81 -10.66 -7.53
N GLY A 42 -1.42 -10.95 -8.77
CA GLY A 42 -1.65 -10.11 -9.94
C GLY A 42 -3.12 -9.99 -10.32
N ARG A 43 -3.98 -10.93 -9.89
CA ARG A 43 -5.42 -10.90 -10.17
C ARG A 43 -6.32 -10.51 -9.01
N SER A 44 -5.89 -10.57 -7.74
CA SER A 44 -6.89 -10.63 -6.66
C SER A 44 -6.91 -9.55 -5.58
N LEU A 45 -5.97 -8.62 -5.43
CA LEU A 45 -6.15 -7.57 -4.39
C LEU A 45 -5.25 -6.35 -4.56
N TYR A 46 -3.99 -6.58 -4.91
CA TYR A 46 -2.96 -5.55 -4.94
C TYR A 46 -3.20 -4.43 -5.98
N PRO A 47 -3.57 -4.72 -7.26
CA PRO A 47 -3.86 -3.66 -8.22
C PRO A 47 -5.12 -2.87 -7.85
N THR A 48 -6.14 -3.54 -7.29
CA THR A 48 -7.39 -2.90 -6.87
C THR A 48 -7.17 -1.98 -5.67
N PHE A 49 -6.34 -2.39 -4.71
CA PHE A 49 -5.97 -1.58 -3.55
C PHE A 49 -5.15 -0.35 -3.96
N ARG A 50 -4.22 -0.50 -4.91
CA ARG A 50 -3.47 0.63 -5.49
C ARG A 50 -4.39 1.60 -6.23
N GLY A 51 -5.35 1.07 -6.99
CA GLY A 51 -6.38 1.87 -7.64
C GLY A 51 -7.23 2.64 -6.63
N LEU A 52 -7.66 1.99 -5.55
CA LEU A 52 -8.49 2.62 -4.52
C LEU A 52 -7.75 3.72 -3.76
N THR A 53 -6.49 3.51 -3.36
CA THR A 53 -5.68 4.53 -2.70
C THR A 53 -5.39 5.71 -3.63
N GLN A 54 -5.17 5.44 -4.93
CA GLN A 54 -5.01 6.48 -5.93
C GLN A 54 -6.30 7.28 -6.15
N VAL A 55 -7.46 6.63 -6.23
CA VAL A 55 -8.77 7.30 -6.31
C VAL A 55 -9.03 8.13 -5.06
N GLY A 56 -8.77 7.59 -3.87
CA GLY A 56 -8.90 8.33 -2.61
C GLY A 56 -7.98 9.56 -2.55
N HIS A 57 -6.76 9.44 -3.06
CA HIS A 57 -5.85 10.58 -3.20
C HIS A 57 -6.42 11.64 -4.14
N TRP A 58 -6.89 11.25 -5.33
CA TRP A 58 -7.55 12.18 -6.26
C TRP A 58 -8.79 12.85 -5.68
N LEU A 59 -9.57 12.12 -4.87
CA LEU A 59 -10.73 12.68 -4.18
C LEU A 59 -10.30 13.71 -3.13
N GLY A 60 -9.25 13.41 -2.36
CA GLY A 60 -8.68 14.32 -1.37
C GLY A 60 -8.07 15.58 -2.00
N THR A 61 -7.38 15.45 -3.13
CA THR A 61 -6.84 16.60 -3.87
C THR A 61 -7.95 17.45 -4.48
N ALA A 62 -9.01 16.84 -5.01
CA ALA A 62 -10.19 17.56 -5.48
C ALA A 62 -10.88 18.33 -4.34
N LEU A 63 -10.99 17.72 -3.15
CA LEU A 63 -11.57 18.38 -1.98
C LEU A 63 -10.70 19.54 -1.49
N ALA A 64 -9.37 19.39 -1.48
CA ALA A 64 -8.43 20.45 -1.15
C ALA A 64 -8.56 21.64 -2.11
N LEU A 65 -8.67 21.37 -3.42
CA LEU A 65 -8.93 22.39 -4.44
C LEU A 65 -10.26 23.10 -4.19
N LEU A 66 -11.31 22.34 -3.86
CA LEU A 66 -12.63 22.91 -3.57
C LEU A 66 -12.60 23.84 -2.34
N CYS A 67 -11.90 23.43 -1.27
CA CYS A 67 -11.68 24.27 -0.09
C CYS A 67 -10.92 25.56 -0.44
N LEU A 68 -9.90 25.47 -1.29
CA LEU A 68 -9.13 26.62 -1.73
C LEU A 68 -9.98 27.59 -2.56
N VAL A 69 -10.78 27.06 -3.50
CA VAL A 69 -11.72 27.86 -4.30
C VAL A 69 -12.78 28.52 -3.43
N CYS A 70 -13.34 27.81 -2.44
CA CYS A 70 -14.28 28.40 -1.48
C CYS A 70 -13.62 29.52 -0.65
N GLY A 71 -12.38 29.34 -0.22
CA GLY A 71 -11.62 30.39 0.48
C GLY A 71 -11.36 31.62 -0.39
N LEU A 72 -11.01 31.40 -1.67
CA LEU A 72 -10.86 32.48 -2.65
C LEU A 72 -12.19 33.20 -2.92
N ALA A 73 -13.28 32.45 -3.09
CA ALA A 73 -14.60 33.01 -3.30
C ALA A 73 -15.04 33.85 -2.09
N ALA A 74 -14.79 33.38 -0.87
CA ALA A 74 -15.06 34.16 0.34
C ALA A 74 -14.25 35.46 0.39
N PHE A 75 -13.05 35.50 -0.17
CA PHE A 75 -12.25 36.72 -0.27
C PHE A 75 -12.81 37.72 -1.30
N PHE A 76 -13.20 37.25 -2.49
CA PHE A 76 -13.71 38.13 -3.56
C PHE A 76 -15.15 38.59 -3.33
N PHE A 77 -16.00 37.75 -2.74
CA PHE A 77 -17.42 38.05 -2.51
C PHE A 77 -17.73 38.47 -1.06
N GLY A 78 -16.79 38.28 -0.13
CA GLY A 78 -16.97 38.65 1.27
C GLY A 78 -16.63 40.11 1.54
N SER A 79 -17.38 40.73 2.45
CA SER A 79 -17.13 42.12 2.87
C SER A 79 -16.15 42.19 4.05
N GLY A 80 -15.10 43.00 3.93
CA GLY A 80 -14.21 43.36 5.03
C GLY A 80 -13.43 42.19 5.63
N GLY A 81 -13.28 42.18 6.97
CA GLY A 81 -12.47 41.20 7.69
C GLY A 81 -12.92 39.74 7.54
N MET A 82 -14.19 39.49 7.21
CA MET A 82 -14.68 38.13 6.95
C MET A 82 -14.09 37.51 5.69
N GLY A 83 -13.77 38.31 4.67
CA GLY A 83 -13.11 37.79 3.46
C GLY A 83 -11.68 37.33 3.73
N LEU A 84 -10.94 38.07 4.56
CA LEU A 84 -9.57 37.73 4.96
C LEU A 84 -9.54 36.45 5.82
N LEU A 85 -10.48 36.33 6.77
CA LEU A 85 -10.65 35.12 7.58
C LEU A 85 -11.05 33.92 6.73
N GLY A 86 -11.94 34.10 5.75
CA GLY A 86 -12.32 33.06 4.79
C GLY A 86 -11.15 32.57 3.96
N LEU A 87 -10.27 33.48 3.52
CA LEU A 87 -9.06 33.13 2.78
C LEU A 87 -8.07 32.34 3.65
N LEU A 88 -7.82 32.79 4.88
CA LEU A 88 -6.91 32.13 5.82
C LEU A 88 -7.44 30.74 6.23
N ALA A 89 -8.71 30.64 6.57
CA ALA A 89 -9.34 29.38 6.95
C ALA A 89 -9.41 28.41 5.75
N GLY A 90 -9.80 28.89 4.56
CA GLY A 90 -9.87 28.06 3.37
C GLY A 90 -8.50 27.58 2.89
N SER A 91 -7.47 28.43 2.90
CA SER A 91 -6.11 28.05 2.52
C SER A 91 -5.46 27.07 3.51
N SER A 92 -5.58 27.32 4.81
CA SER A 92 -5.07 26.42 5.85
C SER A 92 -5.76 25.06 5.81
N LEU A 93 -7.08 25.03 5.65
CA LEU A 93 -7.84 23.78 5.51
C LEU A 93 -7.46 23.04 4.23
N ALA A 94 -7.33 23.72 3.09
CA ALA A 94 -6.91 23.10 1.84
C ALA A 94 -5.53 22.45 1.96
N PHE A 95 -4.56 23.16 2.57
CA PHE A 95 -3.22 22.65 2.81
C PHE A 95 -3.23 21.42 3.73
N PHE A 96 -3.99 21.48 4.81
CA PHE A 96 -4.14 20.38 5.75
C PHE A 96 -4.74 19.14 5.09
N VAL A 97 -5.84 19.30 4.34
CA VAL A 97 -6.50 18.20 3.62
C VAL A 97 -5.57 17.61 2.57
N TYR A 98 -4.82 18.45 1.85
CA TYR A 98 -3.86 17.98 0.87
C TYR A 98 -2.76 17.12 1.51
N ILE A 99 -2.15 17.59 2.61
CA ILE A 99 -1.14 16.80 3.33
C ILE A 99 -1.75 15.51 3.88
N ALA A 100 -2.92 15.59 4.50
CA ALA A 100 -3.62 14.41 5.03
C ALA A 100 -3.86 13.37 3.93
N SER A 101 -4.21 13.80 2.71
CA SER A 101 -4.40 12.89 1.56
C SER A 101 -3.10 12.20 1.12
N GLN A 102 -1.95 12.86 1.24
CA GLN A 102 -0.65 12.26 0.94
C GLN A 102 -0.26 11.26 2.03
N VAL A 103 -0.41 11.64 3.29
CA VAL A 103 -0.09 10.76 4.43
C VAL A 103 -0.99 9.51 4.41
N LEU A 104 -2.28 9.66 4.14
CA LEU A 104 -3.19 8.51 4.04
C LEU A 104 -2.76 7.52 2.96
N LYS A 105 -2.32 8.03 1.81
CA LYS A 105 -1.83 7.19 0.70
C LYS A 105 -0.61 6.37 1.13
N GLU A 106 0.36 7.01 1.77
CA GLU A 106 1.58 6.32 2.28
C GLU A 106 1.23 5.33 3.40
N MET A 107 0.33 5.71 4.32
CA MET A 107 -0.09 4.82 5.42
C MET A 107 -0.86 3.59 4.90
N CYS A 108 -1.72 3.75 3.91
CA CYS A 108 -2.41 2.61 3.29
C CYS A 108 -1.42 1.65 2.63
N LEU A 109 -0.37 2.15 1.98
CA LEU A 109 0.69 1.31 1.41
C LEU A 109 1.44 0.53 2.50
N MET A 110 1.81 1.19 3.60
CA MET A 110 2.48 0.53 4.73
C MET A 110 1.59 -0.51 5.42
N LEU A 111 0.28 -0.23 5.57
CA LEU A 111 -0.67 -1.19 6.13
C LEU A 111 -0.87 -2.42 5.24
N ALA A 112 -0.81 -2.25 3.92
CA ALA A 112 -0.85 -3.38 2.99
C ALA A 112 0.36 -4.29 3.21
N ASP A 113 1.57 -3.75 3.31
CA ASP A 113 2.78 -4.52 3.55
C ASP A 113 2.76 -5.20 4.93
N LEU A 114 2.23 -4.54 5.96
CA LEU A 114 2.05 -5.12 7.29
C LEU A 114 1.08 -6.30 7.25
N SER A 115 -0.04 -6.18 6.54
CA SER A 115 -1.01 -7.27 6.38
C SER A 115 -0.38 -8.49 5.67
N ASP A 116 0.46 -8.25 4.65
CA ASP A 116 1.19 -9.31 3.95
C ASP A 116 2.23 -9.98 4.84
N ALA A 117 2.92 -9.23 5.70
CA ALA A 117 3.84 -9.77 6.69
C ALA A 117 3.11 -10.60 7.75
N ALA A 118 1.94 -10.15 8.21
CA ALA A 118 1.13 -10.85 9.20
C ALA A 118 0.67 -12.23 8.70
N VAL A 119 0.20 -12.31 7.45
CA VAL A 119 -0.20 -13.59 6.82
C VAL A 119 1.00 -14.54 6.72
N ARG A 120 2.18 -14.04 6.35
CA ARG A 120 3.40 -14.86 6.29
C ARG A 120 3.84 -15.36 7.66
N LEU A 121 3.71 -14.54 8.70
CA LEU A 121 4.00 -14.93 10.08
C LEU A 121 3.05 -16.02 10.57
N ALA A 122 1.75 -15.91 10.27
CA ALA A 122 0.77 -16.93 10.59
C ALA A 122 1.05 -18.27 9.88
N ALA A 123 1.35 -18.23 8.57
CA ALA A 123 1.73 -19.41 7.81
C ALA A 123 3.00 -20.08 8.35
N LYS A 124 4.01 -19.28 8.74
CA LYS A 124 5.24 -19.78 9.35
C LYS A 124 4.98 -20.40 10.72
N ALA A 125 4.13 -19.78 11.55
CA ALA A 125 3.75 -20.33 12.84
C ALA A 125 3.04 -21.68 12.72
N GLU A 126 2.13 -21.85 11.75
CA GLU A 126 1.45 -23.12 11.50
C GLU A 126 2.45 -24.22 11.09
N SER A 127 3.39 -23.90 10.18
CA SER A 127 4.40 -24.86 9.75
C SER A 127 5.32 -25.33 10.89
N ARG A 128 5.64 -24.44 11.84
CA ARG A 128 6.45 -24.75 13.03
C ARG A 128 5.72 -25.73 13.94
N ASN A 129 4.45 -25.46 14.25
CA ASN A 129 3.62 -26.35 15.08
C ASN A 129 3.42 -27.74 14.44
N ARG A 130 3.29 -27.79 13.11
CA ARG A 130 3.20 -29.05 12.37
C ARG A 130 4.49 -29.88 12.48
N ASN A 131 5.65 -29.22 12.39
CA ASN A 131 6.94 -29.89 12.55
C ASN A 131 7.16 -30.42 13.97
N GLU A 132 6.82 -29.64 15.00
CA GLU A 132 6.88 -30.10 16.40
C GLU A 132 5.95 -31.29 16.65
N SER A 133 4.74 -31.26 16.09
CA SER A 133 3.80 -32.38 16.18
C SER A 133 4.34 -33.65 15.50
N CYS A 134 5.08 -33.52 14.39
CA CYS A 134 5.75 -34.63 13.72
C CYS A 134 6.98 -35.13 14.50
N SER A 135 7.75 -34.24 15.14
CA SER A 135 8.90 -34.65 15.95
C SER A 135 8.46 -35.45 17.17
N TRP A 136 7.38 -35.03 17.84
CA TRP A 136 6.77 -35.79 18.94
C TRP A 136 6.25 -37.16 18.48
N ARG A 137 5.57 -37.21 17.33
CA ARG A 137 5.10 -38.49 16.76
C ARG A 137 6.24 -39.43 16.38
N ARG A 138 7.33 -38.91 15.79
CA ARG A 138 8.51 -39.70 15.43
C ARG A 138 9.22 -40.27 16.66
N ALA A 139 9.33 -39.48 17.74
CA ALA A 139 9.96 -39.91 18.98
C ALA A 139 9.19 -41.02 19.70
N HIS A 140 7.85 -40.99 19.65
CA HIS A 140 7.01 -41.99 20.33
C HIS A 140 6.67 -43.22 19.48
N TRP A 141 6.61 -43.12 18.15
CA TRP A 141 6.04 -44.17 17.28
C TRP A 141 6.98 -44.70 16.19
N GLY A 142 8.29 -44.45 16.28
CA GLY A 142 9.33 -45.19 15.54
C GLY A 142 9.42 -44.94 14.02
N ALA A 143 8.35 -45.01 13.25
CA ALA A 143 8.31 -44.68 11.82
C ALA A 143 6.88 -44.74 11.29
N CYS A 144 6.41 -43.65 10.67
CA CYS A 144 5.56 -43.67 9.47
C CYS A 144 5.21 -42.22 9.09
N CYS A 145 5.94 -41.65 8.14
CA CYS A 145 5.46 -40.54 7.31
C CYS A 145 6.06 -40.78 5.92
N ILE A 146 5.33 -41.52 5.08
CA ILE A 146 5.36 -41.36 3.61
C ILE A 146 4.30 -40.32 3.28
#